data_AF-J0PNQ9-F1
#
_entry.id   AF-J0PNQ9-F1
#
_cell.length_a   1.000
_cell.length_b   1.000
_cell.length_c   1.000
_cell.angle_alpha   90.00
_cell.angle_beta   90.00
_cell.angle_gamma   90.00
#
_symmetry.space_group_name_H-M   'P 1'
#
loop_
_entity.id
_entity.type
_entity.pdbx_description
1 polymer ?
#
loop_
_entity_poly.entity_id
_entity_poly.type
_entity_poly.pdbx_seq_one_letter_code
_entity_poly.pdbx_strand_id
1 'polypeptide(L)'
;MVYFPIADYRPDVAVANGSFTDSLVNVLPADGGYIPMPSAMVVSKIPLEEKPLGCIAFRSGDGVKIIVGGKQKLYSYDSQTKGWKDISQSGVTYGADEENQWSFALFKNMVIAVNKNDKPQVFKFHSSERFEELGGNPPKAGLVKVWGPFVCLMQLTDNPNRIHWSGLDDATHWTVKQKNCDFQDFPDGEYVQGSTESTNPLIFMRSAIYAGNFVPGSKIVFTFQKIQDKRGARSASSIACRGSDAFFAGDGGFYQMSLDGQLLPIGFEKVDRTVFKTFDKFALDQMQGVIDPIDNRIYWSLKRGNNEQTTFVYNWGLQKWSTIQGEPFTLFSVFTTGYTLEQLDEISINLEALPASLDSPRWQSGAPMLGAFDDQNHLIVFTGSPMEATVVSQEMGAPDGSFSFITKMFAEVDTLEGLLSIGERRLRNNQTPITWHKERVCSYATSAYHGRSRNRYHRFKLRIPANESWTMITGFNVDLRPLGRG
;
A
#
# COMPACT_ATOMS: atom_id res chain seq x y z
N MET A 1 -32.93 3.25 22.32
CA MET A 1 -31.53 3.01 21.94
C MET A 1 -31.43 3.11 20.43
N VAL A 2 -30.43 3.84 19.93
CA VAL A 2 -30.24 4.10 18.50
C VAL A 2 -28.92 3.45 18.10
N TYR A 3 -28.97 2.63 17.05
CA TYR A 3 -27.78 2.01 16.48
C TYR A 3 -27.18 2.89 15.39
N PHE A 4 -25.87 3.07 15.46
CA PHE A 4 -25.06 3.81 14.49
C PHE A 4 -24.04 2.86 13.89
N PRO A 5 -24.17 2.47 12.61
CA PRO A 5 -23.12 1.71 11.96
C PRO A 5 -21.81 2.52 11.93
N ILE A 6 -20.66 1.84 11.86
CA ILE A 6 -19.39 2.56 11.68
C ILE A 6 -19.44 3.35 10.38
N ALA A 7 -19.20 4.64 10.51
CA ALA A 7 -19.22 5.59 9.42
C ALA A 7 -18.02 5.38 8.49
N ASP A 8 -18.21 5.61 7.19
CA ASP A 8 -17.13 5.53 6.21
C ASP A 8 -16.08 6.62 6.46
N TYR A 9 -14.80 6.30 6.29
CA TYR A 9 -13.72 7.31 6.32
C TYR A 9 -13.82 8.24 5.10
N ARG A 10 -14.31 9.46 5.33
CA ARG A 10 -14.39 10.54 4.34
C ARG A 10 -14.10 11.88 5.03
N PRO A 11 -12.84 12.11 5.43
CA PRO A 11 -12.44 13.36 6.10
C PRO A 11 -12.71 14.63 5.27
N ASP A 12 -12.88 14.49 3.96
CA ASP A 12 -13.18 15.63 3.09
C ASP A 12 -14.60 16.17 3.26
N VAL A 13 -15.58 15.38 3.71
CA VAL A 13 -16.98 15.82 3.80
C VAL A 13 -17.40 16.13 5.23
N ALA A 14 -18.52 16.82 5.37
CA ALA A 14 -19.06 17.14 6.68
C ALA A 14 -19.47 15.86 7.45
N VAL A 15 -18.87 15.64 8.62
CA VAL A 15 -19.17 14.49 9.49
C VAL A 15 -20.45 14.63 10.34
N ALA A 16 -21.12 15.79 10.33
CA ALA A 16 -22.32 16.00 11.16
C ALA A 16 -23.56 15.41 10.51
N ASN A 17 -24.26 14.58 11.26
CA ASN A 17 -25.50 13.91 10.86
C ASN A 17 -25.42 13.20 9.51
N GLY A 18 -24.21 12.84 9.09
CA GLY A 18 -23.95 12.01 7.92
C GLY A 18 -23.47 10.63 8.35
N SER A 19 -23.18 9.78 7.37
CA SER A 19 -22.64 8.43 7.58
C SER A 19 -21.12 8.40 7.43
N PHE A 20 -20.44 9.50 7.80
CA PHE A 20 -19.02 9.73 7.55
C PHE A 20 -18.23 10.09 8.80
N THR A 21 -16.98 9.65 8.84
CA THR A 21 -16.02 9.98 9.88
C THR A 21 -14.71 10.48 9.27
N ASP A 22 -13.99 11.29 10.03
CA ASP A 22 -12.67 11.82 9.73
C ASP A 22 -11.54 11.02 10.40
N SER A 23 -11.87 9.94 11.12
CA SER A 23 -10.89 9.17 11.89
C SER A 23 -11.27 7.68 11.97
N LEU A 24 -10.48 6.87 11.25
CA LEU A 24 -10.38 5.41 11.34
C LEU A 24 -8.91 5.06 11.21
N VAL A 25 -8.29 4.60 12.30
CA VAL A 25 -6.84 4.39 12.40
C VAL A 25 -6.57 2.94 12.79
N ASN A 26 -5.62 2.32 12.07
CA ASN A 26 -5.15 0.93 12.25
C ASN A 26 -6.26 -0.11 12.13
N VAL A 27 -7.20 0.14 11.21
CA VAL A 27 -8.27 -0.78 10.85
C VAL A 27 -8.36 -0.95 9.35
N LEU A 28 -8.82 -2.11 8.89
CA LEU A 28 -8.98 -2.44 7.48
C LEU A 28 -10.47 -2.49 7.11
N PRO A 29 -10.89 -1.99 5.93
CA PRO A 29 -12.27 -2.06 5.52
C PRO A 29 -12.73 -3.52 5.32
N ALA A 30 -13.93 -3.81 5.83
CA ALA A 30 -14.65 -5.06 5.62
C ALA A 30 -16.13 -4.78 5.29
N ASP A 31 -16.84 -5.80 4.81
CA ASP A 31 -18.28 -5.67 4.61
C ASP A 31 -18.97 -5.52 5.96
N GLY A 32 -19.92 -4.60 6.07
CA GLY A 32 -20.62 -4.31 7.33
C GLY A 32 -19.81 -3.64 8.46
N GLY A 33 -18.51 -3.35 8.28
CA GLY A 33 -17.70 -2.75 9.34
C GLY A 33 -16.20 -2.66 9.05
N TYR A 34 -15.39 -2.79 10.09
CA TYR A 34 -13.93 -2.72 10.01
C TYR A 34 -13.29 -3.83 10.86
N ILE A 35 -12.14 -4.32 10.44
CA ILE A 35 -11.37 -5.39 11.10
C ILE A 35 -10.00 -4.84 11.54
N PRO A 36 -9.29 -5.46 12.51
CA PRO A 36 -7.98 -4.97 12.92
C PRO A 36 -6.95 -5.02 11.80
N MET A 37 -6.02 -4.06 11.81
CA MET A 37 -4.75 -4.20 11.11
C MET A 37 -3.80 -5.07 11.95
N PRO A 38 -3.28 -6.20 11.43
CA PRO A 38 -2.23 -6.97 12.09
C PRO A 38 -0.94 -6.16 12.25
N SER A 39 -0.25 -6.33 13.37
CA SER A 39 1.07 -5.74 13.57
C SER A 39 2.14 -6.38 12.67
N ALA A 40 3.19 -5.60 12.41
CA ALA A 40 4.39 -6.08 11.74
C ALA A 40 5.13 -7.12 12.60
N MET A 41 5.69 -8.14 11.97
CA MET A 41 6.67 -8.98 12.64
C MET A 41 7.84 -9.34 11.74
N VAL A 42 9.00 -9.43 12.37
CA VAL A 42 10.29 -9.68 11.76
C VAL A 42 10.40 -11.11 11.22
N VAL A 43 10.79 -11.20 9.95
CA VAL A 43 11.07 -12.45 9.22
C VAL A 43 12.58 -12.65 9.08
N SER A 44 13.35 -11.61 8.73
CA SER A 44 14.81 -11.68 8.68
C SER A 44 15.41 -11.38 10.06
N LYS A 45 16.09 -12.35 10.69
CA LYS A 45 16.82 -12.13 11.95
C LYS A 45 18.04 -11.22 11.75
N ILE A 46 18.62 -11.24 10.56
CA ILE A 46 19.76 -10.38 10.20
C ILE A 46 19.22 -9.21 9.36
N PRO A 47 19.43 -7.95 9.77
CA PRO A 47 19.03 -6.80 8.98
C PRO A 47 19.83 -6.73 7.69
N LEU A 48 19.25 -6.11 6.65
CA LEU A 48 20.00 -5.81 5.44
C LEU A 48 21.09 -4.77 5.75
N GLU A 49 22.31 -4.99 5.25
CA GLU A 49 23.46 -4.10 5.50
C GLU A 49 23.25 -2.67 4.97
N GLU A 50 22.32 -2.51 4.03
CA GLU A 50 22.02 -1.26 3.36
C GLU A 50 20.51 -0.99 3.36
N LYS A 51 20.13 0.27 3.17
CA LYS A 51 18.73 0.64 3.00
C LYS A 51 18.15 -0.06 1.75
N PRO A 52 16.99 -0.73 1.86
CA PRO A 52 16.33 -1.35 0.73
C PRO A 52 15.76 -0.28 -0.20
N LEU A 53 16.14 -0.34 -1.47
CA LEU A 53 15.75 0.61 -2.53
C LEU A 53 14.93 -0.06 -3.63
N GLY A 54 14.48 -1.29 -3.43
CA GLY A 54 13.60 -2.03 -4.31
C GLY A 54 13.63 -3.51 -3.98
N CYS A 55 12.53 -4.20 -4.24
CA CYS A 55 12.37 -5.61 -3.89
C CYS A 55 11.55 -6.34 -4.95
N ILE A 56 11.87 -7.60 -5.16
CA ILE A 56 11.03 -8.55 -5.90
C ILE A 56 11.00 -9.87 -5.16
N ALA A 57 9.80 -10.42 -5.00
CA ALA A 57 9.60 -11.77 -4.54
C ALA A 57 8.93 -12.58 -5.64
N PHE A 58 9.28 -13.85 -5.79
CA PHE A 58 8.69 -14.74 -6.78
C PHE A 58 8.86 -16.20 -6.41
N ARG A 59 8.02 -17.07 -6.98
CA ARG A 59 8.15 -18.52 -6.85
C ARG A 59 9.07 -19.05 -7.96
N SER A 60 10.09 -19.79 -7.55
CA SER A 60 10.91 -20.65 -8.40
C SER A 60 10.54 -22.11 -8.15
N GLY A 61 10.93 -23.03 -9.04
CA GLY A 61 10.68 -24.47 -8.85
C GLY A 61 11.22 -25.02 -7.51
N ASP A 62 12.25 -24.35 -6.96
CA ASP A 62 12.92 -24.69 -5.71
C ASP A 62 12.34 -23.96 -4.48
N GLY A 63 11.27 -23.17 -4.64
CA GLY A 63 10.63 -22.40 -3.58
C GLY A 63 10.62 -20.89 -3.83
N VAL A 64 10.33 -20.11 -2.79
CA VAL A 64 10.25 -18.63 -2.89
C VAL A 64 11.64 -18.01 -2.89
N LYS A 65 11.91 -17.13 -3.85
CA LYS A 65 13.10 -16.26 -3.87
C LYS A 65 12.67 -14.83 -3.62
N ILE A 66 13.42 -14.13 -2.76
CA ILE A 66 13.26 -12.69 -2.49
C ILE A 66 14.59 -12.03 -2.81
N ILE A 67 14.58 -11.08 -3.73
CA ILE A 67 15.74 -10.30 -4.14
C ILE A 67 15.50 -8.84 -3.76
N VAL A 68 16.50 -8.21 -3.17
CA VAL A 68 16.44 -6.83 -2.69
C VAL A 68 17.63 -6.07 -3.24
N GLY A 69 17.39 -4.86 -3.72
CA GLY A 69 18.44 -3.96 -4.12
C GLY A 69 18.76 -2.95 -3.03
N GLY A 70 20.02 -2.92 -2.60
CA GLY A 70 20.58 -1.87 -1.75
C GLY A 70 21.14 -0.71 -2.57
N LYS A 71 21.90 0.18 -1.92
CA LYS A 71 22.59 1.30 -2.56
C LYS A 71 23.69 0.81 -3.51
N GLN A 72 24.47 -0.17 -3.05
CA GLN A 72 25.70 -0.62 -3.68
C GLN A 72 25.67 -2.08 -4.12
N LYS A 73 24.77 -2.87 -3.55
CA LYS A 73 24.71 -4.32 -3.75
C LYS A 73 23.29 -4.83 -3.99
N LEU A 74 23.19 -6.01 -4.59
CA LEU A 74 21.97 -6.80 -4.75
C LEU A 74 22.06 -8.03 -3.85
N TYR A 75 20.98 -8.32 -3.12
CA TYR A 75 20.93 -9.36 -2.10
C TYR A 75 19.82 -10.36 -2.39
N SER A 76 20.04 -11.63 -2.09
CA SER A 76 19.02 -12.66 -2.01
C SER A 76 18.75 -12.99 -0.55
N TYR A 77 17.48 -13.09 -0.17
CA TYR A 77 17.11 -13.63 1.13
C TYR A 77 17.48 -15.12 1.21
N ASP A 78 18.05 -15.52 2.34
CA ASP A 78 18.34 -16.91 2.67
C ASP A 78 17.47 -17.34 3.86
N SER A 79 16.51 -18.21 3.58
CA SER A 79 15.59 -18.75 4.60
C SER A 79 16.27 -19.63 5.65
N GLN A 80 17.45 -20.20 5.37
CA GLN A 80 18.17 -21.05 6.33
C GLN A 80 18.82 -20.20 7.42
N THR A 81 19.53 -19.15 7.02
CA THR A 81 20.19 -18.22 7.94
C THR A 81 19.27 -17.10 8.43
N LYS A 82 18.08 -16.97 7.84
CA LYS A 82 17.15 -15.83 8.01
C LYS A 82 17.86 -14.48 7.78
N GLY A 83 18.77 -14.45 6.82
CA GLY A 83 19.62 -13.31 6.49
C GLY A 83 19.76 -13.07 4.99
N TRP A 84 20.82 -12.37 4.60
CA TRP A 84 21.00 -11.86 3.25
C TRP A 84 22.31 -12.35 2.65
N LYS A 85 22.26 -12.86 1.42
CA LYS A 85 23.42 -13.24 0.63
C LYS A 85 23.64 -12.23 -0.48
N ASP A 86 24.84 -11.65 -0.55
CA ASP A 86 25.25 -10.80 -1.68
C ASP A 86 25.32 -11.63 -2.98
N ILE A 87 24.49 -11.25 -3.95
CA ILE A 87 24.42 -11.83 -5.29
C ILE A 87 24.76 -10.80 -6.37
N SER A 88 25.44 -9.72 -6.02
CA SER A 88 25.89 -8.68 -6.94
C SER A 88 26.86 -9.22 -7.99
N GLN A 89 26.92 -8.53 -9.12
CA GLN A 89 27.96 -8.77 -10.13
C GLN A 89 29.34 -8.64 -9.49
N SER A 90 30.22 -9.61 -9.77
CA SER A 90 31.56 -9.64 -9.17
C SER A 90 32.37 -8.41 -9.53
N GLY A 91 32.91 -7.72 -8.52
CA GLY A 91 33.75 -6.53 -8.69
C GLY A 91 33.01 -5.25 -9.09
N VAL A 92 31.67 -5.25 -9.05
CA VAL A 92 30.84 -4.07 -9.36
C VAL A 92 30.21 -3.53 -8.08
N THR A 93 30.24 -2.21 -7.94
CA THR A 93 29.51 -1.46 -6.93
C THR A 93 28.44 -0.64 -7.65
N TYR A 94 27.18 -0.85 -7.30
CA TYR A 94 26.05 -0.13 -7.89
C TYR A 94 25.90 1.27 -7.29
N GLY A 95 25.12 2.12 -7.96
CA GLY A 95 24.87 3.52 -7.59
C GLY A 95 23.41 3.86 -7.37
N ALA A 96 22.57 2.92 -6.91
CA ALA A 96 21.15 3.21 -6.62
C ALA A 96 20.99 4.18 -5.44
N ASP A 97 19.90 4.94 -5.41
CA ASP A 97 19.59 5.88 -4.33
C ASP A 97 18.06 6.05 -4.15
N GLU A 98 17.63 6.95 -3.26
CA GLU A 98 16.20 7.16 -2.98
C GLU A 98 15.41 7.78 -4.13
N GLU A 99 16.08 8.48 -5.05
CA GLU A 99 15.50 9.06 -6.27
C GLU A 99 15.58 8.08 -7.45
N ASN A 100 16.59 7.21 -7.45
CA ASN A 100 16.90 6.23 -8.49
C ASN A 100 16.86 4.82 -7.90
N GLN A 101 15.67 4.44 -7.45
CA GLN A 101 15.37 3.13 -6.85
C GLN A 101 15.52 1.99 -7.85
N TRP A 102 15.63 0.77 -7.34
CA TRP A 102 15.64 -0.44 -8.15
C TRP A 102 14.24 -0.81 -8.61
N SER A 103 14.10 -1.05 -9.90
CA SER A 103 12.94 -1.72 -10.49
C SER A 103 13.33 -3.12 -10.94
N PHE A 104 12.46 -4.09 -10.65
CA PHE A 104 12.67 -5.49 -11.01
C PHE A 104 11.53 -5.99 -11.89
N ALA A 105 11.82 -6.92 -12.79
CA ALA A 105 10.81 -7.62 -13.57
C ALA A 105 11.22 -9.07 -13.84
N LEU A 106 10.24 -9.97 -13.85
CA LEU A 106 10.42 -11.35 -14.28
C LEU A 106 10.21 -11.46 -15.78
N PHE A 107 11.18 -12.01 -16.49
CA PHE A 107 11.03 -12.36 -17.89
C PHE A 107 11.54 -13.77 -18.13
N LYS A 108 10.64 -14.70 -18.45
CA LYS A 108 10.95 -16.14 -18.58
C LYS A 108 11.65 -16.68 -17.31
N ASN A 109 12.89 -17.16 -17.45
CA ASN A 109 13.72 -17.69 -16.38
C ASN A 109 14.73 -16.67 -15.82
N MET A 110 14.48 -15.37 -16.03
CA MET A 110 15.37 -14.26 -15.65
C MET A 110 14.66 -13.23 -14.78
N VAL A 111 15.37 -12.69 -13.78
CA VAL A 111 15.05 -11.42 -13.12
C VAL A 111 15.90 -10.36 -13.79
N ILE A 112 15.26 -9.32 -14.27
CA ILE A 112 15.92 -8.12 -14.77
C ILE A 112 15.83 -7.06 -13.68
N ALA A 113 16.96 -6.45 -13.34
CA ALA A 113 17.05 -5.39 -12.35
C ALA A 113 17.63 -4.14 -13.01
N VAL A 114 16.95 -3.01 -12.85
CA VAL A 114 17.42 -1.73 -13.38
C VAL A 114 17.39 -0.67 -12.30
N ASN A 115 18.35 0.23 -12.37
CA ASN A 115 18.31 1.53 -11.72
C ASN A 115 18.86 2.55 -12.73
N LYS A 116 18.53 3.83 -12.57
CA LYS A 116 18.85 4.87 -13.56
C LYS A 116 20.36 5.14 -13.69
N ASN A 117 21.15 4.73 -12.72
CA ASN A 117 22.58 5.05 -12.59
C ASN A 117 23.47 3.95 -13.19
N ASP A 118 23.04 2.71 -13.14
CA ASP A 118 23.77 1.52 -13.59
C ASP A 118 23.23 0.95 -14.90
N LYS A 119 24.03 0.08 -15.52
CA LYS A 119 23.54 -0.71 -16.66
C LYS A 119 22.54 -1.76 -16.16
N PRO A 120 21.48 -2.06 -16.93
CA PRO A 120 20.56 -3.15 -16.63
C PRO A 120 21.27 -4.46 -16.30
N GLN A 121 20.84 -5.11 -15.23
CA GLN A 121 21.40 -6.36 -14.70
C GLN A 121 20.42 -7.50 -14.92
N VAL A 122 20.94 -8.73 -15.00
CA VAL A 122 20.13 -9.95 -15.14
C VAL A 122 20.61 -11.06 -14.22
N PHE A 123 19.67 -11.83 -13.68
CA PHE A 123 19.91 -13.01 -12.86
C PHE A 123 19.05 -14.19 -13.35
N LYS A 124 19.68 -15.31 -13.71
CA LYS A 124 18.99 -16.52 -14.21
C LYS A 124 18.81 -17.53 -13.09
N PHE A 125 17.57 -17.90 -12.77
CA PHE A 125 17.25 -18.59 -11.49
C PHE A 125 17.92 -19.95 -11.28
N HIS A 126 18.22 -20.64 -12.38
CA HIS A 126 18.68 -22.04 -12.39
C HIS A 126 20.17 -22.17 -12.71
N SER A 127 20.84 -21.08 -13.10
CA SER A 127 22.22 -21.13 -13.59
C SER A 127 23.11 -20.01 -13.05
N SER A 128 22.55 -18.93 -12.54
CA SER A 128 23.30 -17.80 -11.99
C SER A 128 23.42 -17.93 -10.47
N GLU A 129 24.64 -17.73 -9.97
CA GLU A 129 24.88 -17.48 -8.55
C GLU A 129 24.91 -15.98 -8.22
N ARG A 130 25.13 -15.14 -9.24
CA ARG A 130 25.26 -13.68 -9.16
C ARG A 130 24.61 -13.01 -10.37
N PHE A 131 24.27 -11.74 -10.23
CA PHE A 131 23.85 -10.87 -11.32
C PHE A 131 25.00 -10.64 -12.33
N GLU A 132 24.63 -10.41 -13.58
CA GLU A 132 25.53 -10.01 -14.66
C GLU A 132 24.90 -8.86 -15.47
N GLU A 133 25.70 -8.11 -16.25
CA GLU A 133 25.15 -7.11 -17.17
C GLU A 133 24.22 -7.77 -18.20
N LEU A 134 23.06 -7.16 -18.44
CA LEU A 134 22.12 -7.62 -19.46
C LEU A 134 22.72 -7.40 -20.85
N GLY A 135 22.79 -8.46 -21.64
CA GLY A 135 23.35 -8.44 -23.00
C GLY A 135 22.57 -7.55 -23.97
N GLY A 136 23.21 -7.18 -25.08
CA GLY A 136 22.60 -6.38 -26.15
C GLY A 136 22.74 -4.87 -26.01
N ASN A 137 23.38 -4.38 -24.95
CA ASN A 137 23.55 -2.97 -24.63
C ASN A 137 22.22 -2.20 -24.50
N PRO A 138 21.29 -2.66 -23.64
CA PRO A 138 20.11 -1.88 -23.31
C PRO A 138 20.46 -0.49 -22.76
N PRO A 139 19.60 0.53 -22.98
CA PRO A 139 19.77 1.82 -22.33
C PRO A 139 19.62 1.71 -20.80
N LYS A 140 20.25 2.63 -20.07
CA LYS A 140 20.02 2.79 -18.63
C LYS A 140 18.60 3.31 -18.38
N ALA A 141 17.96 2.79 -17.34
CA ALA A 141 16.54 3.02 -17.09
C ALA A 141 16.22 2.95 -15.60
N GLY A 142 15.31 3.80 -15.13
CA GLY A 142 14.81 3.74 -13.75
C GLY A 142 13.74 2.68 -13.52
N LEU A 143 13.04 2.25 -14.59
CA LEU A 143 11.90 1.34 -14.46
C LEU A 143 11.90 0.27 -15.56
N VAL A 144 11.59 -0.96 -15.16
CA VAL A 144 11.42 -2.11 -16.06
C VAL A 144 10.06 -2.75 -15.85
N LYS A 145 9.38 -3.04 -16.96
CA LYS A 145 8.09 -3.75 -17.02
C LYS A 145 8.12 -4.79 -18.13
N VAL A 146 7.20 -5.75 -18.08
CA VAL A 146 7.05 -6.76 -19.15
C VAL A 146 5.71 -6.58 -19.81
N TRP A 147 5.71 -6.44 -21.14
CA TRP A 147 4.50 -6.35 -21.96
C TRP A 147 4.39 -7.60 -22.82
N GLY A 148 3.85 -8.67 -22.23
CA GLY A 148 3.83 -9.99 -22.88
C GLY A 148 5.25 -10.46 -23.25
N PRO A 149 5.61 -10.56 -24.53
CA PRO A 149 6.92 -11.04 -24.97
C PRO A 149 8.04 -9.98 -24.97
N PHE A 150 7.78 -8.76 -24.48
CA PHE A 150 8.75 -7.68 -24.50
C PHE A 150 9.20 -7.28 -23.09
N VAL A 151 10.51 -7.02 -22.93
CA VAL A 151 11.04 -6.28 -21.79
C VAL A 151 11.03 -4.80 -22.14
N CYS A 152 10.42 -3.98 -21.30
CA CYS A 152 10.17 -2.56 -21.59
C CYS A 152 10.83 -1.70 -20.53
N LEU A 153 11.69 -0.78 -20.98
CA LEU A 153 12.43 0.16 -20.16
C LEU A 153 11.79 1.55 -20.24
N MET A 154 11.66 2.18 -19.08
CA MET A 154 11.03 3.47 -18.86
C MET A 154 11.93 4.31 -17.95
N GLN A 155 11.67 5.63 -17.91
CA GLN A 155 12.52 6.57 -17.19
C GLN A 155 13.99 6.45 -17.63
N LEU A 156 14.20 6.39 -18.95
CA LEU A 156 15.53 6.30 -19.52
C LEU A 156 16.36 7.52 -19.12
N THR A 157 17.62 7.29 -18.76
CA THR A 157 18.51 8.34 -18.21
C THR A 157 18.63 9.54 -19.14
N ASP A 158 18.81 9.28 -20.45
CA ASP A 158 19.02 10.33 -21.45
C ASP A 158 17.72 10.80 -22.12
N ASN A 159 16.64 10.02 -22.03
CA ASN A 159 15.36 10.29 -22.73
C ASN A 159 14.18 9.96 -21.80
N PRO A 160 13.88 10.79 -20.79
CA PRO A 160 12.87 10.48 -19.77
C PRO A 160 11.43 10.45 -20.32
N ASN A 161 11.17 11.05 -21.48
CA ASN A 161 9.89 11.02 -22.20
C ASN A 161 9.77 9.85 -23.20
N ARG A 162 10.71 8.90 -23.17
CA ARG A 162 10.77 7.74 -24.06
C ARG A 162 10.48 6.45 -23.32
N ILE A 163 9.84 5.53 -24.02
CA ILE A 163 9.82 4.10 -23.70
C ILE A 163 10.61 3.33 -24.75
N HIS A 164 11.33 2.29 -24.35
CA HIS A 164 12.13 1.45 -25.25
C HIS A 164 11.94 -0.01 -24.87
N TRP A 165 11.63 -0.86 -25.84
CA TRP A 165 11.41 -2.28 -25.61
C TRP A 165 12.42 -3.16 -26.35
N SER A 166 12.68 -4.33 -25.76
CA SER A 166 13.58 -5.34 -26.30
C SER A 166 13.04 -5.95 -27.60
N GLY A 167 13.81 -6.85 -28.20
CA GLY A 167 13.32 -7.74 -29.24
C GLY A 167 12.21 -8.63 -28.72
N LEU A 168 11.32 -9.03 -29.63
CA LEU A 168 10.25 -9.97 -29.40
C LEU A 168 10.83 -11.27 -28.82
N ASP A 169 10.38 -11.62 -27.62
CA ASP A 169 10.75 -12.83 -26.92
C ASP A 169 12.25 -12.93 -26.55
N ASP A 170 12.99 -11.82 -26.62
CA ASP A 170 14.44 -11.76 -26.45
C ASP A 170 14.86 -10.50 -25.65
N ALA A 171 15.06 -10.68 -24.34
CA ALA A 171 15.50 -9.63 -23.42
C ALA A 171 16.92 -9.10 -23.70
N THR A 172 17.69 -9.79 -24.55
CA THR A 172 19.08 -9.45 -24.88
C THR A 172 19.23 -8.74 -26.23
N HIS A 173 18.12 -8.46 -26.91
CA HIS A 173 18.13 -7.81 -28.22
C HIS A 173 17.62 -6.37 -28.12
N TRP A 174 18.50 -5.40 -28.31
CA TRP A 174 18.18 -3.97 -28.21
C TRP A 174 18.54 -3.19 -29.50
N THR A 175 18.69 -3.90 -30.61
CA THR A 175 18.95 -3.28 -31.91
C THR A 175 17.64 -2.83 -32.54
N VAL A 176 17.42 -1.51 -32.55
CA VAL A 176 16.22 -0.87 -33.11
C VAL A 176 15.96 -1.33 -34.55
N LYS A 177 14.69 -1.58 -34.88
CA LYS A 177 14.19 -2.12 -36.17
C LYS A 177 14.58 -3.56 -36.47
N GLN A 178 15.09 -4.31 -35.49
CA GLN A 178 15.34 -5.75 -35.60
C GLN A 178 14.55 -6.50 -34.52
N LYS A 179 14.05 -7.70 -34.86
CA LYS A 179 13.19 -8.52 -34.00
C LYS A 179 12.07 -7.73 -33.29
N ASN A 180 11.49 -6.71 -33.94
CA ASN A 180 10.47 -5.84 -33.33
C ASN A 180 10.96 -5.03 -32.09
N CYS A 181 12.27 -4.91 -31.87
CA CYS A 181 12.84 -3.93 -30.95
C CYS A 181 12.67 -2.53 -31.54
N ASP A 182 12.08 -1.62 -30.77
CA ASP A 182 11.90 -0.23 -31.16
C ASP A 182 11.62 0.64 -29.91
N PHE A 183 11.38 1.93 -30.10
CA PHE A 183 11.07 2.87 -29.03
C PHE A 183 9.95 3.83 -29.44
N GLN A 184 9.36 4.51 -28.45
CA GLN A 184 8.42 5.61 -28.68
C GLN A 184 8.81 6.82 -27.84
N ASP A 185 8.99 7.96 -28.52
CA ASP A 185 9.06 9.28 -27.89
C ASP A 185 7.67 9.88 -27.77
N PHE A 186 7.29 10.30 -26.57
CA PHE A 186 6.03 11.01 -26.36
C PHE A 186 6.25 12.52 -26.54
N PRO A 187 5.49 13.18 -27.43
CA PRO A 187 5.61 14.62 -27.64
C PRO A 187 4.96 15.45 -26.53
N ASP A 188 4.10 14.84 -25.70
CA ASP A 188 3.36 15.52 -24.63
C ASP A 188 3.14 14.57 -23.43
N GLY A 189 3.02 15.14 -22.23
CA GLY A 189 2.93 14.44 -20.94
C GLY A 189 4.19 14.55 -20.07
N GLU A 190 5.17 15.34 -20.48
CA GLU A 190 6.50 15.51 -19.85
C GLU A 190 7.32 14.21 -19.87
N TYR A 191 7.45 13.51 -18.73
CA TYR A 191 8.26 12.29 -18.61
C TYR A 191 7.42 11.07 -18.21
N VAL A 192 7.91 9.89 -18.56
CA VAL A 192 7.25 8.61 -18.27
C VAL A 192 7.37 8.31 -16.78
N GLN A 193 6.26 7.96 -16.14
CA GLN A 193 6.19 7.55 -14.73
C GLN A 193 6.06 6.04 -14.58
N GLY A 194 5.40 5.38 -15.53
CA GLY A 194 5.31 3.93 -15.53
C GLY A 194 4.27 3.40 -16.50
N SER A 195 3.95 2.13 -16.36
CA SER A 195 2.91 1.49 -17.16
C SER A 195 2.28 0.30 -16.45
N THR A 196 1.16 -0.16 -16.98
CA THR A 196 0.64 -1.51 -16.70
C THR A 196 1.52 -2.58 -17.36
N GLU A 197 1.39 -3.82 -16.90
CA GLU A 197 2.14 -4.99 -17.43
C GLU A 197 1.33 -5.83 -18.43
N SER A 198 0.22 -5.29 -18.92
CA SER A 198 -0.56 -5.90 -20.00
C SER A 198 0.19 -5.80 -21.33
N THR A 199 -0.06 -6.73 -22.27
CA THR A 199 0.48 -6.64 -23.64
C THR A 199 0.05 -5.36 -24.36
N ASN A 200 -1.15 -4.86 -24.04
CA ASN A 200 -1.62 -3.53 -24.42
C ASN A 200 -1.53 -2.64 -23.18
N PRO A 201 -0.41 -1.95 -22.96
CA PRO A 201 -0.15 -1.25 -21.71
C PRO A 201 -0.85 0.12 -21.68
N LEU A 202 -1.25 0.56 -20.48
CA LEU A 202 -1.46 1.98 -20.23
C LEU A 202 -0.12 2.59 -19.83
N ILE A 203 0.26 3.70 -20.47
CA ILE A 203 1.47 4.46 -20.18
C ILE A 203 1.09 5.68 -19.36
N PHE A 204 1.53 5.72 -18.11
CA PHE A 204 1.37 6.85 -17.23
C PHE A 204 2.55 7.79 -17.42
N MET A 205 2.26 8.97 -17.94
CA MET A 205 3.21 10.09 -17.95
C MET A 205 2.96 10.97 -16.72
N ARG A 206 3.80 11.99 -16.51
CA ARG A 206 3.62 12.97 -15.42
C ARG A 206 2.30 13.75 -15.55
N SER A 207 1.89 14.09 -16.78
CA SER A 207 0.71 14.92 -17.07
C SER A 207 -0.19 14.40 -18.19
N ALA A 208 -0.02 13.14 -18.63
CA ALA A 208 -0.91 12.50 -19.60
C ALA A 208 -0.98 10.98 -19.38
N ILE A 209 -1.97 10.31 -19.98
CA ILE A 209 -2.02 8.84 -20.06
C ILE A 209 -2.27 8.43 -21.50
N TYR A 210 -1.49 7.47 -21.97
CA TYR A 210 -1.62 6.87 -23.30
C TYR A 210 -2.02 5.39 -23.20
N ALA A 211 -2.90 4.92 -24.08
CA ALA A 211 -3.13 3.50 -24.31
C ALA A 211 -2.20 3.01 -25.42
N GLY A 212 -1.37 2.03 -25.11
CA GLY A 212 -0.55 1.28 -26.06
C GLY A 212 -1.30 0.08 -26.59
N ASN A 213 -1.20 -0.16 -27.90
CA ASN A 213 -1.74 -1.33 -28.56
C ASN A 213 -0.64 -2.02 -29.37
N PHE A 214 -0.39 -3.29 -29.09
CA PHE A 214 0.54 -4.12 -29.86
C PHE A 214 -0.07 -4.45 -31.23
N VAL A 215 0.72 -4.31 -32.29
CA VAL A 215 0.27 -4.57 -33.68
C VAL A 215 1.11 -5.71 -34.29
N PRO A 216 0.73 -6.98 -34.06
CA PRO A 216 1.44 -8.14 -34.60
C PRO A 216 1.58 -8.08 -36.14
N GLY A 217 2.75 -8.42 -36.66
CA GLY A 217 3.00 -8.50 -38.11
C GLY A 217 3.14 -7.14 -38.83
N SER A 218 2.99 -6.03 -38.12
CA SER A 218 3.21 -4.68 -38.65
C SER A 218 4.67 -4.24 -38.52
N LYS A 219 5.08 -3.28 -39.37
CA LYS A 219 6.36 -2.56 -39.20
C LYS A 219 6.35 -1.66 -37.96
N ILE A 220 5.18 -1.12 -37.62
CA ILE A 220 4.96 -0.39 -36.37
C ILE A 220 4.61 -1.43 -35.32
N VAL A 221 5.45 -1.56 -34.29
CA VAL A 221 5.30 -2.59 -33.26
C VAL A 221 4.18 -2.25 -32.28
N PHE A 222 4.15 -1.01 -31.80
CA PHE A 222 3.12 -0.48 -30.91
C PHE A 222 2.56 0.83 -31.45
N THR A 223 1.26 1.05 -31.27
CA THR A 223 0.61 2.35 -31.47
C THR A 223 0.16 2.91 -30.14
N PHE A 224 0.35 4.21 -29.92
CA PHE A 224 -0.04 4.86 -28.66
C PHE A 224 -1.07 5.95 -28.91
N GLN A 225 -2.21 5.86 -28.22
CA GLN A 225 -3.28 6.85 -28.27
C GLN A 225 -3.37 7.57 -26.94
N LYS A 226 -3.37 8.91 -26.95
CA LYS A 226 -3.63 9.69 -25.73
C LYS A 226 -5.09 9.51 -25.32
N ILE A 227 -5.32 9.08 -24.09
CA ILE A 227 -6.65 8.84 -23.53
C ILE A 227 -6.97 9.78 -22.35
N GLN A 228 -5.94 10.34 -21.71
CA GLN A 228 -6.09 11.39 -20.70
C GLN A 228 -5.13 12.53 -21.01
N ASP A 229 -5.64 13.76 -21.01
CA ASP A 229 -4.89 15.00 -21.20
C ASP A 229 -4.80 15.75 -19.87
N LYS A 230 -3.63 16.32 -19.55
CA LYS A 230 -3.35 17.08 -18.32
C LYS A 230 -3.64 16.31 -17.02
N ARG A 231 -3.64 14.99 -17.09
CA ARG A 231 -3.79 14.09 -15.96
C ARG A 231 -2.85 12.90 -16.15
N GLY A 232 -1.96 12.72 -15.19
CA GLY A 232 -0.98 11.65 -15.16
C GLY A 232 -0.66 11.23 -13.73
N ALA A 233 0.37 10.41 -13.56
CA ALA A 233 0.83 9.98 -12.25
C ALA A 233 1.84 10.99 -11.69
N ARG A 234 1.68 11.34 -10.41
CA ARG A 234 2.58 12.26 -9.72
C ARG A 234 3.94 11.62 -9.45
N SER A 235 3.93 10.36 -9.03
CA SER A 235 5.12 9.57 -8.70
C SER A 235 5.00 8.18 -9.32
N ALA A 236 6.10 7.68 -9.89
CA ALA A 236 6.20 6.33 -10.43
C ALA A 236 5.84 5.27 -9.40
N SER A 237 6.33 5.43 -8.16
CA SER A 237 6.10 4.50 -7.06
C SER A 237 4.66 4.52 -6.55
N SER A 238 3.83 5.50 -6.93
CA SER A 238 2.40 5.54 -6.57
C SER A 238 1.51 4.65 -7.46
N ILE A 239 2.05 4.16 -8.57
CA ILE A 239 1.35 3.33 -9.55
C ILE A 239 1.42 1.87 -9.11
N ALA A 240 0.27 1.23 -8.93
CA ALA A 240 0.18 -0.20 -8.68
C ALA A 240 -0.90 -0.83 -9.56
N CYS A 241 -0.68 -2.06 -10.01
CA CYS A 241 -1.58 -2.75 -10.95
C CYS A 241 -1.95 -4.14 -10.44
N ARG A 242 -3.20 -4.56 -10.64
CA ARG A 242 -3.66 -5.93 -10.39
C ARG A 242 -4.73 -6.31 -11.42
N GLY A 243 -4.47 -7.37 -12.18
CA GLY A 243 -5.36 -7.80 -13.24
C GLY A 243 -5.57 -6.69 -14.28
N SER A 244 -6.83 -6.33 -14.55
CA SER A 244 -7.21 -5.27 -15.47
C SER A 244 -7.26 -3.87 -14.84
N ASP A 245 -6.98 -3.74 -13.54
CA ASP A 245 -7.07 -2.48 -12.82
C ASP A 245 -5.67 -1.90 -12.54
N ALA A 246 -5.53 -0.61 -12.80
CA ALA A 246 -4.40 0.21 -12.42
C ALA A 246 -4.86 1.28 -11.44
N PHE A 247 -4.05 1.56 -10.43
CA PHE A 247 -4.31 2.56 -9.42
C PHE A 247 -3.13 3.51 -9.35
N PHE A 248 -3.39 4.81 -9.23
CA PHE A 248 -2.32 5.81 -9.16
C PHE A 248 -2.79 7.08 -8.43
N ALA A 249 -1.82 7.85 -7.95
CA ALA A 249 -2.04 9.19 -7.43
C ALA A 249 -1.62 10.24 -8.48
N GLY A 250 -2.53 11.16 -8.79
CA GLY A 250 -2.23 12.35 -9.59
C GLY A 250 -1.84 13.54 -8.73
N ASP A 251 -1.89 14.75 -9.30
CA ASP A 251 -1.52 15.98 -8.57
C ASP A 251 -2.49 16.41 -7.47
N GLY A 252 -3.73 15.95 -7.52
CA GLY A 252 -4.77 16.38 -6.59
C GLY A 252 -5.83 15.33 -6.32
N GLY A 253 -5.56 14.06 -6.62
CA GLY A 253 -6.49 13.00 -6.28
C GLY A 253 -6.00 11.59 -6.59
N PHE A 254 -6.72 10.61 -6.06
CA PHE A 254 -6.50 9.19 -6.30
C PHE A 254 -7.44 8.67 -7.39
N TYR A 255 -6.91 7.82 -8.26
CA TYR A 255 -7.64 7.28 -9.41
C TYR A 255 -7.47 5.78 -9.54
N GLN A 256 -8.55 5.13 -9.97
CA GLN A 256 -8.54 3.78 -10.53
C GLN A 256 -8.77 3.89 -12.04
N MET A 257 -8.11 3.04 -12.80
CA MET A 257 -8.21 3.01 -14.25
C MET A 257 -8.31 1.56 -14.73
N SER A 258 -9.35 1.28 -15.49
CA SER A 258 -9.50 -0.01 -16.17
C SER A 258 -8.60 -0.09 -17.39
N LEU A 259 -8.32 -1.31 -17.86
CA LEU A 259 -7.56 -1.57 -19.08
C LEU A 259 -8.14 -0.86 -20.32
N ASP A 260 -9.46 -0.67 -20.39
CA ASP A 260 -10.16 0.04 -21.48
C ASP A 260 -9.96 1.57 -21.44
N GLY A 261 -9.25 2.07 -20.42
CA GLY A 261 -8.95 3.48 -20.25
C GLY A 261 -10.03 4.27 -19.52
N GLN A 262 -11.07 3.61 -18.98
CA GLN A 262 -12.06 4.28 -18.11
C GLN A 262 -11.39 4.66 -16.79
N LEU A 263 -11.53 5.93 -16.41
CA LEU A 263 -10.97 6.52 -15.20
C LEU A 263 -12.06 6.74 -14.14
N LEU A 264 -11.82 6.28 -12.92
CA LEU A 264 -12.68 6.48 -11.75
C LEU A 264 -11.93 7.30 -10.67
N PRO A 265 -12.42 8.49 -10.27
CA PRO A 265 -11.85 9.25 -9.17
C PRO A 265 -12.27 8.62 -7.83
N ILE A 266 -11.38 7.85 -7.20
CA ILE A 266 -11.67 7.04 -6.02
C ILE A 266 -11.52 7.82 -4.69
N GLY A 267 -10.82 8.95 -4.71
CA GLY A 267 -10.63 9.81 -3.53
C GLY A 267 -11.49 11.08 -3.50
N PHE A 268 -12.25 11.37 -4.57
CA PHE A 268 -13.06 12.59 -4.68
C PHE A 268 -14.15 12.67 -3.61
N GLU A 269 -14.21 13.78 -2.87
CA GLU A 269 -15.09 13.97 -1.70
C GLU A 269 -14.97 12.80 -0.67
N LYS A 270 -13.79 12.18 -0.61
CA LYS A 270 -13.42 11.18 0.40
C LYS A 270 -12.15 11.60 1.11
N VAL A 271 -11.01 11.60 0.40
CA VAL A 271 -9.67 11.77 1.00
C VAL A 271 -8.78 12.78 0.26
N ASP A 272 -9.07 13.11 -1.00
CA ASP A 272 -8.21 13.94 -1.86
C ASP A 272 -7.81 15.27 -1.18
N ARG A 273 -8.78 16.06 -0.73
CA ARG A 273 -8.48 17.37 -0.13
C ARG A 273 -7.66 17.22 1.15
N THR A 274 -7.94 16.21 1.96
CA THR A 274 -7.22 15.93 3.20
C THR A 274 -5.76 15.58 2.89
N VAL A 275 -5.51 14.64 1.99
CA VAL A 275 -4.14 14.21 1.65
C VAL A 275 -3.35 15.35 1.01
N PHE A 276 -3.85 15.90 -0.10
CA PHE A 276 -3.08 16.81 -0.94
C PHE A 276 -2.96 18.23 -0.36
N LYS A 277 -3.65 18.56 0.74
CA LYS A 277 -3.44 19.80 1.51
C LYS A 277 -2.64 19.61 2.79
N THR A 278 -2.64 18.41 3.38
CA THR A 278 -1.94 18.16 4.65
C THR A 278 -0.48 17.77 4.44
N PHE A 279 -0.16 17.04 3.38
CA PHE A 279 1.21 16.64 3.07
C PHE A 279 1.90 17.67 2.20
N ASP A 280 3.20 17.88 2.45
CA ASP A 280 4.02 18.73 1.59
C ASP A 280 4.28 18.07 0.22
N LYS A 281 4.78 18.87 -0.72
CA LYS A 281 5.00 18.41 -2.10
C LYS A 281 6.04 17.30 -2.20
N PHE A 282 7.09 17.32 -1.37
CA PHE A 282 8.15 16.32 -1.40
C PHE A 282 7.65 14.97 -0.90
N ALA A 283 6.87 14.96 0.17
CA ALA A 283 6.22 13.74 0.67
C ALA A 283 5.30 13.12 -0.40
N LEU A 284 4.53 13.95 -1.11
CA LEU A 284 3.64 13.50 -2.19
C LEU A 284 4.42 12.94 -3.40
N ASP A 285 5.61 13.47 -3.71
CA ASP A 285 6.46 12.97 -4.79
C ASP A 285 7.12 11.62 -4.41
N GLN A 286 7.29 11.35 -3.10
CA GLN A 286 7.79 10.09 -2.55
C GLN A 286 6.69 9.07 -2.20
N MET A 287 5.44 9.32 -2.60
CA MET A 287 4.33 8.41 -2.31
C MET A 287 4.56 7.02 -2.90
N GLN A 288 4.40 5.98 -2.07
CA GLN A 288 4.49 4.59 -2.49
C GLN A 288 3.11 3.94 -2.48
N GLY A 289 2.73 3.30 -3.58
CA GLY A 289 1.51 2.53 -3.75
C GLY A 289 1.84 1.05 -3.85
N VAL A 290 1.21 0.22 -3.03
CA VAL A 290 1.33 -1.23 -3.12
C VAL A 290 -0.02 -1.90 -3.03
N ILE A 291 -0.23 -2.94 -3.83
CA ILE A 291 -1.44 -3.74 -3.81
C ILE A 291 -1.26 -4.92 -2.86
N ASP A 292 -2.29 -5.16 -2.05
CA ASP A 292 -2.45 -6.41 -1.33
C ASP A 292 -2.59 -7.56 -2.33
N PRO A 293 -1.72 -8.59 -2.28
CA PRO A 293 -1.80 -9.66 -3.26
C PRO A 293 -2.97 -10.62 -3.01
N ILE A 294 -3.56 -10.62 -1.80
CA ILE A 294 -4.71 -11.48 -1.46
C ILE A 294 -5.99 -10.65 -1.57
N ASP A 295 -6.11 -9.61 -0.74
CA ASP A 295 -7.34 -8.86 -0.57
C ASP A 295 -7.51 -7.76 -1.61
N ASN A 296 -8.74 -7.30 -1.84
CA ASN A 296 -9.01 -6.22 -2.80
C ASN A 296 -8.64 -4.84 -2.22
N ARG A 297 -7.38 -4.65 -1.80
CA ARG A 297 -6.89 -3.44 -1.12
C ARG A 297 -5.60 -2.90 -1.74
N ILE A 298 -5.50 -1.58 -1.79
CA ILE A 298 -4.28 -0.85 -2.12
C ILE A 298 -3.91 0.07 -0.96
N TYR A 299 -2.61 0.18 -0.72
CA TYR A 299 -2.01 0.99 0.32
C TYR A 299 -1.19 2.11 -0.32
N TRP A 300 -1.49 3.36 0.01
CA TRP A 300 -0.64 4.51 -0.34
C TRP A 300 0.02 5.07 0.90
N SER A 301 1.34 4.94 0.96
CA SER A 301 2.15 5.36 2.09
C SER A 301 2.81 6.71 1.83
N LEU A 302 2.68 7.59 2.81
CA LEU A 302 3.30 8.91 2.84
C LEU A 302 4.05 9.08 4.15
N LYS A 303 5.34 9.44 4.05
CA LYS A 303 6.13 9.84 5.21
C LYS A 303 5.62 11.16 5.77
N ARG A 304 5.66 11.29 7.08
CA ARG A 304 5.38 12.52 7.82
C ARG A 304 6.67 13.01 8.47
N GLY A 305 6.67 14.25 8.95
CA GLY A 305 7.71 14.71 9.86
C GLY A 305 7.82 13.81 11.10
N ASN A 306 8.96 13.85 11.79
CA ASN A 306 9.23 13.08 13.02
C ASN A 306 9.29 11.55 12.85
N ASN A 307 9.66 11.06 11.65
CA ASN A 307 9.81 9.62 11.38
C ASN A 307 8.49 8.83 11.56
N GLU A 308 7.34 9.45 11.31
CA GLU A 308 6.04 8.77 11.26
C GLU A 308 5.62 8.52 9.81
N GLN A 309 4.74 7.53 9.61
CA GLN A 309 4.12 7.27 8.30
C GLN A 309 2.60 7.20 8.44
N THR A 310 1.91 7.80 7.46
CA THR A 310 0.48 7.58 7.27
C THR A 310 0.28 6.77 6.00
N THR A 311 -0.39 5.63 6.13
CA THR A 311 -0.75 4.80 5.00
C THR A 311 -2.26 4.83 4.81
N PHE A 312 -2.70 5.28 3.64
CA PHE A 312 -4.11 5.29 3.25
C PHE A 312 -4.45 3.95 2.62
N VAL A 313 -5.48 3.29 3.16
CA VAL A 313 -5.95 2.00 2.67
C VAL A 313 -7.22 2.22 1.89
N TYR A 314 -7.28 1.75 0.65
CA TYR A 314 -8.49 1.74 -0.15
C TYR A 314 -8.85 0.31 -0.51
N ASN A 315 -10.06 -0.12 -0.16
CA ASN A 315 -10.62 -1.37 -0.65
C ASN A 315 -11.48 -1.08 -1.88
N TRP A 316 -11.07 -1.51 -3.07
CA TRP A 316 -11.79 -1.18 -4.31
C TRP A 316 -13.06 -2.02 -4.51
N GLY A 317 -13.15 -3.21 -3.89
CA GLY A 317 -14.38 -4.01 -3.90
C GLY A 317 -15.51 -3.36 -3.08
N LEU A 318 -15.16 -2.77 -1.94
CA LEU A 318 -16.11 -2.07 -1.04
C LEU A 318 -16.18 -0.56 -1.30
N GLN A 319 -15.24 -0.01 -2.06
CA GLN A 319 -15.01 1.42 -2.27
C GLN A 319 -14.87 2.25 -0.98
N LYS A 320 -14.32 1.63 0.06
CA LYS A 320 -14.12 2.21 1.40
C LYS A 320 -12.65 2.53 1.66
N TRP A 321 -12.43 3.56 2.48
CA TRP A 321 -11.12 3.98 2.93
C TRP A 321 -10.94 3.73 4.43
N SER A 322 -9.68 3.65 4.85
CA SER A 322 -9.21 3.79 6.24
C SER A 322 -7.77 4.27 6.25
N THR A 323 -7.18 4.45 7.44
CA THR A 323 -5.77 4.80 7.58
C THR A 323 -5.04 3.85 8.52
N ILE A 324 -3.75 3.68 8.29
CA ILE A 324 -2.79 3.04 9.19
C ILE A 324 -1.79 4.13 9.60
N GLN A 325 -1.49 4.20 10.88
CA GLN A 325 -0.53 5.13 11.48
C GLN A 325 0.47 4.35 12.32
N GLY A 326 1.75 4.68 12.17
CA GLY A 326 2.81 4.06 12.93
C GLY A 326 4.19 4.40 12.38
N GLU A 327 5.13 3.52 12.67
CA GLU A 327 6.50 3.57 12.20
C GLU A 327 6.58 3.46 10.67
N PRO A 328 7.64 3.99 10.06
CA PRO A 328 7.77 4.03 8.61
C PRO A 328 8.15 2.65 8.08
N PHE A 329 7.39 2.19 7.09
CA PHE A 329 7.60 0.92 6.42
C PHE A 329 7.76 1.14 4.93
N THR A 330 8.75 0.49 4.34
CA THR A 330 8.88 0.40 2.87
C THR A 330 8.08 -0.82 2.41
N LEU A 331 6.85 -0.61 1.96
CA LEU A 331 5.91 -1.69 1.62
C LEU A 331 6.20 -2.30 0.24
N PHE A 332 6.04 -3.62 0.12
CA PHE A 332 6.09 -4.35 -1.15
C PHE A 332 5.30 -5.66 -1.06
N SER A 333 4.97 -6.24 -2.20
CA SER A 333 4.38 -7.59 -2.25
C SER A 333 5.48 -8.65 -2.08
N VAL A 334 5.29 -9.57 -1.14
CA VAL A 334 6.22 -10.66 -0.82
C VAL A 334 5.50 -12.01 -0.94
N PHE A 335 6.23 -13.11 -0.95
CA PHE A 335 5.69 -14.46 -0.79
C PHE A 335 6.25 -15.08 0.49
N THR A 336 5.45 -15.88 1.19
CA THR A 336 5.91 -16.59 2.39
C THR A 336 6.99 -17.60 2.05
N THR A 337 8.13 -17.47 2.72
CA THR A 337 9.16 -18.52 2.70
C THR A 337 8.71 -19.63 3.64
N GLY A 338 8.73 -20.89 3.17
CA GLY A 338 8.39 -22.02 4.04
C GLY A 338 9.38 -22.15 5.19
N TYR A 339 8.92 -22.65 6.34
CA TYR A 339 9.78 -23.09 7.43
C TYR A 339 9.98 -24.61 7.34
N THR A 340 11.19 -25.10 7.57
CA THR A 340 11.40 -26.54 7.80
C THR A 340 10.99 -26.91 9.24
N LEU A 341 10.72 -28.19 9.51
CA LEU A 341 10.31 -28.66 10.84
C LEU A 341 11.37 -28.34 11.91
N GLU A 342 12.65 -28.42 11.54
CA GLU A 342 13.79 -28.08 12.39
C GLU A 342 13.85 -26.59 12.72
N GLN A 343 13.39 -25.73 11.79
CA GLN A 343 13.32 -24.28 12.00
C GLN A 343 12.12 -23.86 12.86
N LEU A 344 11.08 -24.70 12.97
CA LEU A 344 9.94 -24.47 13.84
C LEU A 344 10.32 -24.70 15.32
N ASP A 345 11.18 -25.68 15.57
CA ASP A 345 11.74 -26.01 16.90
C ASP A 345 12.62 -24.86 17.45
N GLU A 346 13.30 -24.12 16.56
CA GLU A 346 14.02 -22.88 16.92
C GLU A 346 13.12 -21.67 17.20
N ILE A 347 11.87 -21.67 16.73
CA ILE A 347 10.94 -20.53 16.90
C ILE A 347 10.26 -20.60 18.26
N SER A 348 9.88 -21.79 18.73
CA SER A 348 9.40 -21.98 20.09
C SER A 348 9.41 -23.45 20.49
N ILE A 349 9.93 -23.72 21.69
CA ILE A 349 9.89 -25.03 22.36
C ILE A 349 8.48 -25.31 22.95
N ASN A 350 7.62 -24.29 23.01
CA ASN A 350 6.25 -24.34 23.55
C ASN A 350 5.24 -23.81 22.52
N LEU A 351 4.21 -24.59 22.22
CA LEU A 351 3.16 -24.21 21.26
C LEU A 351 2.47 -22.87 21.59
N GLU A 352 2.35 -22.56 22.88
CA GLU A 352 1.75 -21.32 23.42
C GLU A 352 2.61 -20.06 23.24
N ALA A 353 3.91 -20.21 22.94
CA ALA A 353 4.83 -19.09 22.72
C ALA A 353 5.13 -18.84 21.23
N LEU A 354 4.33 -19.44 20.34
CA LEU A 354 4.44 -19.18 18.91
C LEU A 354 4.09 -17.72 18.59
N PRO A 355 4.88 -17.05 17.73
CA PRO A 355 4.73 -15.63 17.51
C PRO A 355 3.55 -15.31 16.56
N ALA A 356 2.91 -16.32 15.97
CA ALA A 356 1.65 -16.22 15.22
C ALA A 356 0.85 -17.52 15.37
N SER A 357 -0.49 -17.44 15.25
CA SER A 357 -1.38 -18.61 15.25
C SER A 357 -0.94 -19.64 14.21
N LEU A 358 -1.08 -20.94 14.51
CA LEU A 358 -0.73 -22.05 13.60
C LEU A 358 -1.48 -22.01 12.26
N ASP A 359 -2.64 -21.37 12.23
CA ASP A 359 -3.42 -21.17 11.01
C ASP A 359 -2.95 -19.97 10.17
N SER A 360 -1.95 -19.22 10.64
CA SER A 360 -1.42 -18.06 9.94
C SER A 360 -0.86 -18.47 8.57
N PRO A 361 -1.20 -17.75 7.48
CA PRO A 361 -0.61 -18.00 6.17
C PRO A 361 0.91 -17.92 6.15
N ARG A 362 1.54 -17.27 7.16
CA ARG A 362 3.01 -17.28 7.34
C ARG A 362 3.59 -18.70 7.38
N TRP A 363 2.87 -19.67 7.95
CA TRP A 363 3.33 -21.06 8.05
C TRP A 363 3.12 -21.83 6.74
N GLN A 364 2.26 -21.31 5.85
CA GLN A 364 1.97 -21.91 4.56
C GLN A 364 2.96 -21.38 3.53
N SER A 365 3.89 -22.24 3.08
CA SER A 365 4.89 -21.86 2.09
C SER A 365 4.24 -21.37 0.78
N GLY A 366 4.76 -20.26 0.24
CA GLY A 366 4.42 -19.76 -1.08
C GLY A 366 3.20 -18.85 -1.14
N ALA A 367 2.37 -18.70 -0.10
CA ALA A 367 1.25 -17.75 -0.10
C ALA A 367 1.75 -16.31 -0.30
N PRO A 368 1.19 -15.53 -1.23
CA PRO A 368 1.59 -14.14 -1.38
C PRO A 368 1.05 -13.33 -0.20
N MET A 369 1.82 -12.36 0.31
CA MET A 369 1.43 -11.53 1.44
C MET A 369 1.93 -10.10 1.26
N LEU A 370 1.35 -9.18 2.02
CA LEU A 370 1.92 -7.84 2.18
C LEU A 370 3.15 -7.93 3.11
N GLY A 371 4.27 -7.38 2.64
CA GLY A 371 5.51 -7.31 3.39
C GLY A 371 6.08 -5.91 3.37
N ALA A 372 7.10 -5.71 4.19
CA ALA A 372 7.81 -4.45 4.22
C ALA A 372 9.24 -4.60 4.75
N PHE A 373 9.98 -3.51 4.70
CA PHE A 373 11.16 -3.31 5.53
C PHE A 373 10.85 -2.29 6.61
N ASP A 374 11.27 -2.60 7.85
CA ASP A 374 11.29 -1.65 8.96
C ASP A 374 12.44 -0.64 8.82
N ASP A 375 12.51 0.33 9.74
CA ASP A 375 13.55 1.36 9.76
C ASP A 375 14.94 0.84 10.17
N GLN A 376 15.03 -0.40 10.68
CA GLN A 376 16.28 -1.12 10.90
C GLN A 376 16.64 -2.09 9.76
N ASN A 377 15.93 -2.01 8.62
CA ASN A 377 16.12 -2.86 7.44
C ASN A 377 15.88 -4.37 7.66
N HIS A 378 15.03 -4.76 8.60
CA HIS A 378 14.53 -6.14 8.64
C HIS A 378 13.33 -6.31 7.71
N LEU A 379 13.30 -7.44 7.01
CA LEU A 379 12.12 -7.92 6.32
C LEU A 379 11.05 -8.26 7.35
N ILE A 380 9.88 -7.65 7.23
CA ILE A 380 8.71 -7.87 8.08
C ILE A 380 7.49 -8.29 7.26
N VAL A 381 6.53 -8.96 7.91
CA VAL A 381 5.20 -9.25 7.35
C VAL A 381 4.10 -8.96 8.37
N PHE A 382 2.93 -8.57 7.89
CA PHE A 382 1.80 -8.13 8.72
C PHE A 382 0.91 -9.30 9.14
N THR A 383 1.39 -10.12 10.07
CA THR A 383 0.61 -11.25 10.62
C THR A 383 0.71 -11.35 12.14
N GLY A 384 1.12 -10.28 12.82
CA GLY A 384 1.18 -10.24 14.27
C GLY A 384 -0.17 -9.96 14.91
N SER A 385 -0.16 -9.85 16.23
CA SER A 385 -1.35 -9.46 16.99
C SER A 385 -1.88 -8.09 16.53
N PRO A 386 -3.17 -7.79 16.71
CA PRO A 386 -3.76 -6.53 16.28
C PRO A 386 -3.00 -5.29 16.76
N MET A 387 -2.79 -4.32 15.86
CA MET A 387 -2.31 -2.99 16.23
C MET A 387 -3.35 -2.26 17.10
N GLU A 388 -2.90 -1.27 17.89
CA GLU A 388 -3.83 -0.39 18.59
C GLU A 388 -4.72 0.32 17.56
N ALA A 389 -6.03 0.09 17.67
CA ALA A 389 -7.03 0.61 16.74
C ALA A 389 -7.80 1.77 17.36
N THR A 390 -8.10 2.79 16.55
CA THR A 390 -9.00 3.88 16.94
C THR A 390 -10.10 4.06 15.92
N VAL A 391 -11.34 3.93 16.37
CA VAL A 391 -12.55 4.05 15.56
C VAL A 391 -13.43 5.15 16.12
N VAL A 392 -13.74 6.14 15.28
CA VAL A 392 -14.58 7.28 15.67
C VAL A 392 -15.88 7.27 14.88
N SER A 393 -17.01 7.42 15.57
CA SER A 393 -18.33 7.55 14.95
C SER A 393 -18.45 8.85 14.14
N GLN A 394 -19.52 8.92 13.33
CA GLN A 394 -20.04 10.20 12.84
C GLN A 394 -20.38 11.16 13.99
N GLU A 395 -20.45 12.46 13.70
CA GLU A 395 -20.94 13.45 14.65
C GLU A 395 -22.46 13.50 14.63
N MET A 396 -23.07 13.17 15.76
CA MET A 396 -24.50 13.26 15.94
C MET A 396 -24.84 14.59 16.58
N GLY A 397 -25.83 15.30 16.07
CA GLY A 397 -26.36 16.44 16.81
C GLY A 397 -27.68 16.94 16.28
N ALA A 398 -28.29 17.83 17.05
CA ALA A 398 -29.61 18.34 16.72
C ALA A 398 -29.52 19.69 15.99
N PRO A 399 -29.83 19.75 14.67
CA PRO A 399 -29.77 20.99 13.90
C PRO A 399 -30.84 21.99 14.36
N ASP A 400 -31.89 21.51 15.02
CA ASP A 400 -33.03 22.27 15.55
C ASP A 400 -32.75 23.03 16.85
N GLY A 401 -31.51 22.95 17.37
CA GLY A 401 -31.12 23.63 18.61
C GLY A 401 -31.34 22.81 19.88
N SER A 402 -31.93 21.62 19.79
CA SER A 402 -32.17 20.77 20.96
C SER A 402 -30.88 20.19 21.53
N PHE A 403 -30.91 19.90 22.83
CA PHE A 403 -29.84 19.17 23.50
C PHE A 403 -30.17 17.68 23.49
N SER A 404 -29.16 16.83 23.45
CA SER A 404 -29.31 15.40 23.71
C SER A 404 -28.62 15.03 25.01
N PHE A 405 -29.14 14.01 25.67
CA PHE A 405 -28.54 13.45 26.87
C PHE A 405 -28.22 11.97 26.63
N ILE A 406 -26.98 11.59 26.94
CA ILE A 406 -26.50 10.22 26.84
C ILE A 406 -26.23 9.71 28.25
N THR A 407 -26.62 8.47 28.51
CA THR A 407 -26.37 7.78 29.80
C THR A 407 -25.66 6.44 29.67
N LYS A 408 -25.88 5.75 28.55
CA LYS A 408 -25.44 4.36 28.34
C LYS A 408 -25.13 4.16 26.86
N MET A 409 -24.01 3.50 26.58
CA MET A 409 -23.58 3.16 25.22
C MET A 409 -23.06 1.72 25.18
N PHE A 410 -23.08 1.12 24.01
CA PHE A 410 -22.43 -0.14 23.67
C PHE A 410 -21.58 0.09 22.42
N ALA A 411 -20.39 -0.48 22.41
CA ALA A 411 -19.64 -0.65 21.18
C ALA A 411 -19.93 -2.07 20.67
N GLU A 412 -20.39 -2.19 19.43
CA GLU A 412 -20.66 -3.49 18.82
C GLU A 412 -19.36 -4.04 18.22
N VAL A 413 -18.53 -4.60 19.11
CA VAL A 413 -17.25 -5.24 18.83
C VAL A 413 -17.11 -6.47 19.74
N ASP A 414 -16.39 -7.49 19.28
CA ASP A 414 -16.17 -8.76 19.97
C ASP A 414 -14.98 -8.73 20.95
N THR A 415 -14.81 -7.62 21.68
CA THR A 415 -13.83 -7.49 22.78
C THR A 415 -14.38 -6.62 23.91
N LEU A 416 -13.98 -6.92 25.14
CA LEU A 416 -14.30 -6.13 26.33
C LEU A 416 -13.22 -5.10 26.69
N GLU A 417 -12.04 -5.21 26.08
CA GLU A 417 -10.88 -4.35 26.37
C GLU A 417 -10.93 -3.01 25.64
N GLY A 418 -11.98 -2.78 24.83
CA GLY A 418 -12.23 -1.50 24.19
C GLY A 418 -12.44 -0.37 25.20
N LEU A 419 -11.79 0.76 24.95
CA LEU A 419 -11.82 1.97 25.76
C LEU A 419 -12.64 3.05 25.07
N LEU A 420 -13.84 3.33 25.58
CA LEU A 420 -14.77 4.26 24.95
C LEU A 420 -14.67 5.67 25.57
N SER A 421 -14.56 6.67 24.71
CA SER A 421 -14.68 8.09 25.07
C SER A 421 -15.87 8.74 24.38
N ILE A 422 -16.53 9.64 25.11
CA ILE A 422 -17.62 10.50 24.58
C ILE A 422 -16.99 11.84 24.25
N GLY A 423 -17.11 12.23 22.99
CA GLY A 423 -16.78 13.56 22.51
C GLY A 423 -18.04 14.41 22.50
N GLU A 424 -17.98 15.64 23.01
CA GLU A 424 -19.12 16.56 22.97
C GLU A 424 -18.71 17.98 22.57
N ARG A 425 -19.67 18.72 21.99
CA ARG A 425 -19.57 20.17 21.83
C ARG A 425 -20.95 20.82 21.70
N ARG A 426 -21.03 22.10 22.09
CA ARG A 426 -22.28 22.88 22.03
C ARG A 426 -22.49 23.54 20.66
N LEU A 427 -21.44 24.10 20.10
CA LEU A 427 -21.48 24.87 18.86
C LEU A 427 -20.52 24.25 17.86
N ARG A 428 -20.91 24.27 16.58
CA ARG A 428 -20.08 23.83 15.47
C ARG A 428 -19.38 25.04 14.86
N ASN A 429 -18.15 25.30 15.30
CA ASN A 429 -17.27 26.30 14.71
C ASN A 429 -15.80 25.90 14.94
N ASN A 430 -14.86 26.59 14.26
CA ASN A 430 -13.43 26.27 14.34
C ASN A 430 -12.80 26.55 15.71
N GLN A 431 -13.46 27.36 16.55
CA GLN A 431 -12.99 27.72 17.90
C GLN A 431 -13.52 26.78 18.99
N THR A 432 -14.47 25.90 18.64
CA THR A 432 -15.13 24.97 19.56
C THR A 432 -14.92 23.53 19.05
N PRO A 433 -13.70 22.99 19.24
CA PRO A 433 -13.43 21.59 18.91
C PRO A 433 -14.23 20.66 19.82
N ILE A 434 -14.32 19.39 19.41
CA ILE A 434 -14.92 18.35 20.25
C ILE A 434 -14.04 18.15 21.48
N THR A 435 -14.66 18.20 22.66
CA THR A 435 -13.99 17.87 23.92
C THR A 435 -14.25 16.41 24.25
N TRP A 436 -13.17 15.65 24.43
CA TRP A 436 -13.25 14.22 24.75
C TRP A 436 -13.23 13.99 26.25
N HIS A 437 -14.19 13.22 26.74
CA HIS A 437 -14.19 12.74 28.13
C HIS A 437 -13.06 11.73 28.34
N LYS A 438 -12.73 11.45 29.61
CA LYS A 438 -11.84 10.33 29.95
C LYS A 438 -12.37 9.02 29.37
N GLU A 439 -11.45 8.18 28.93
CA GLU A 439 -11.73 6.83 28.46
C GLU A 439 -12.38 5.99 29.56
N ARG A 440 -13.23 5.06 29.14
CA ARG A 440 -13.98 4.18 30.03
C ARG A 440 -13.85 2.75 29.56
N VAL A 441 -13.73 1.86 30.53
CA VAL A 441 -13.75 0.41 30.31
C VAL A 441 -15.19 -0.09 30.15
N CYS A 442 -15.34 -1.21 29.46
CA CYS A 442 -16.61 -1.89 29.32
C CYS A 442 -17.03 -2.53 30.66
N SER A 443 -18.32 -2.49 30.99
CA SER A 443 -18.85 -3.23 32.14
C SER A 443 -18.90 -4.73 31.83
N TYR A 444 -18.09 -5.53 32.52
CA TYR A 444 -18.06 -7.00 32.35
C TYR A 444 -19.44 -7.66 32.42
N ALA A 445 -20.33 -7.19 33.31
CA ALA A 445 -21.64 -7.81 33.52
C ALA A 445 -22.69 -7.44 32.47
N THR A 446 -22.52 -6.32 31.76
CA THR A 446 -23.58 -5.79 30.88
C THR A 446 -23.11 -5.43 29.48
N SER A 447 -21.82 -5.52 29.19
CA SER A 447 -21.16 -5.00 27.99
C SER A 447 -21.41 -3.50 27.73
N ALA A 448 -21.76 -2.75 28.78
CA ALA A 448 -22.14 -1.36 28.65
C ALA A 448 -21.04 -0.41 29.11
N TYR A 449 -20.90 0.69 28.38
CA TYR A 449 -20.15 1.85 28.81
C TYR A 449 -21.09 2.85 29.49
N HIS A 450 -20.72 3.28 30.69
CA HIS A 450 -21.52 4.22 31.49
C HIS A 450 -20.91 5.61 31.45
N GLY A 451 -21.64 6.58 30.91
CA GLY A 451 -21.16 7.95 30.81
C GLY A 451 -22.34 8.89 30.63
N ARG A 452 -22.29 10.01 31.34
CA ARG A 452 -23.28 11.09 31.20
C ARG A 452 -22.67 12.21 30.39
N SER A 453 -23.41 12.66 29.39
CA SER A 453 -23.04 13.78 28.54
C SER A 453 -24.32 14.50 28.10
N ARG A 454 -24.35 15.82 28.27
CA ARG A 454 -25.49 16.69 27.94
C ARG A 454 -25.02 17.77 27.01
N ASN A 455 -25.13 17.54 25.71
CA ASN A 455 -24.71 18.53 24.74
C ASN A 455 -25.53 18.51 23.45
N ARG A 456 -25.25 19.42 22.53
CA ARG A 456 -25.94 19.48 21.23
C ARG A 456 -25.35 18.48 20.24
N TYR A 457 -24.03 18.32 20.25
CA TYR A 457 -23.32 17.41 19.36
C TYR A 457 -22.50 16.41 20.17
N HIS A 458 -22.48 15.15 19.72
CA HIS A 458 -21.77 14.04 20.34
C HIS A 458 -21.03 13.20 19.29
N ARG A 459 -19.91 12.61 19.69
CA ARG A 459 -19.17 11.57 18.97
C ARG A 459 -18.72 10.49 19.93
N PHE A 460 -18.48 9.30 19.41
CA PHE A 460 -17.96 8.17 20.17
C PHE A 460 -16.64 7.74 19.58
N LYS A 461 -15.62 7.63 20.42
CA LYS A 461 -14.29 7.14 20.04
C LYS A 461 -14.03 5.87 20.84
N LEU A 462 -13.84 4.77 20.14
CA LEU A 462 -13.36 3.53 20.72
C LEU A 462 -11.88 3.37 20.39
N ARG A 463 -11.05 3.26 21.42
CA ARG A 463 -9.67 2.81 21.28
C ARG A 463 -9.59 1.36 21.75
N ILE A 464 -9.10 0.47 20.91
CA ILE A 464 -8.84 -0.93 21.29
C ILE A 464 -7.32 -1.05 21.44
N PRO A 465 -6.80 -1.34 22.65
CA PRO A 465 -5.35 -1.44 22.88
C PRO A 465 -4.66 -2.44 21.95
N ALA A 466 -3.36 -2.23 21.71
CA ALA A 466 -2.55 -3.17 20.94
C ALA A 466 -2.53 -4.56 21.59
N ASN A 467 -2.38 -5.60 20.76
CA ASN A 467 -2.38 -7.01 21.13
C ASN A 467 -3.72 -7.59 21.59
N GLU A 468 -4.77 -6.78 21.67
CA GLU A 468 -6.11 -7.29 21.99
C GLU A 468 -6.71 -8.02 20.80
N SER A 469 -7.22 -9.23 21.05
CA SER A 469 -7.89 -10.02 20.02
C SER A 469 -9.32 -9.51 19.81
N TRP A 470 -9.65 -9.18 18.57
CA TRP A 470 -11.00 -8.86 18.11
C TRP A 470 -11.07 -9.13 16.61
N THR A 471 -12.26 -9.40 16.09
CA THR A 471 -12.45 -9.73 14.67
C THR A 471 -13.09 -8.59 13.90
N MET A 472 -14.07 -7.90 14.48
CA MET A 472 -14.83 -6.90 13.74
C MET A 472 -15.56 -5.91 14.64
N ILE A 473 -15.56 -4.65 14.22
CA ILE A 473 -16.42 -3.60 14.79
C ILE A 473 -17.47 -3.18 13.75
N THR A 474 -18.74 -3.18 14.18
CA THR A 474 -19.88 -2.88 13.30
C THR A 474 -20.54 -1.53 13.60
N GLY A 475 -20.49 -1.06 14.85
CA GLY A 475 -21.15 0.19 15.20
C GLY A 475 -21.15 0.54 16.69
N PHE A 476 -21.98 1.52 17.03
CA PHE A 476 -22.27 1.97 18.39
C PHE A 476 -23.78 1.96 18.64
N ASN A 477 -24.21 1.43 19.78
CA ASN A 477 -25.60 1.48 20.21
C ASN A 477 -25.73 2.41 21.43
N VAL A 478 -26.53 3.48 21.30
CA VAL A 478 -26.53 4.59 22.26
C VAL A 478 -27.92 4.84 22.82
N ASP A 479 -28.03 4.97 24.14
CA ASP A 479 -29.22 5.52 24.81
C ASP A 479 -29.20 7.05 24.71
N LEU A 480 -29.70 7.55 23.57
CA LEU A 480 -29.84 8.97 23.28
C LEU A 480 -31.24 9.45 23.66
N ARG A 481 -31.35 10.42 24.56
CA ARG A 481 -32.61 11.05 24.95
C ARG A 481 -32.65 12.51 24.50
N PRO A 482 -33.66 12.94 23.73
CA PRO A 482 -33.81 14.35 23.40
C PRO A 482 -34.17 15.12 24.67
N LEU A 483 -33.54 16.27 24.85
CA LEU A 483 -33.92 17.30 25.81
C LEU A 483 -34.48 18.49 25.04
N GLY A 484 -35.38 19.24 25.66
CA GLY A 484 -35.96 20.45 25.06
C GLY A 484 -34.91 21.50 24.65
N ARG A 485 -35.37 22.60 24.06
CA ARG A 485 -34.50 23.75 23.73
C ARG A 485 -34.02 24.40 25.03
N GLY A 486 -32.70 24.61 25.13
CA GLY A 486 -32.06 25.22 26.30
C GLY A 486 -31.80 26.70 26.12
#